data_AF-A0A9P5P265-F1
#
_entry.id   AF-A0A9P5P265-F1
#
_cell.length_a   1.000
_cell.length_b   1.000
_cell.length_c   1.000
_cell.angle_alpha   90.00
_cell.angle_beta   90.00
_cell.angle_gamma   90.00
#
_symmetry.space_group_name_H-M   'P 1'
#
loop_
_entity.id
_entity.type
_entity.pdbx_description
1 polymer ?
#
loop_
_entity_poly.entity_id
_entity_poly.type
_entity_poly.pdbx_seq_one_letter_code
_entity_poly.pdbx_strand_id
1 'polypeptide(L)'
;DPSVYEPPGIDHLFPDRDVPHTVMLVVWDIDNPDLRPKDRHWAIAWQVGVASNGDPVHRQLAIVRERNAYGPLDHLANWGPKTKTAQPDFKCIPIAELDLPQGKWLEGVAVMAGGIVRIGSCPSLFRPSVMTSSATNKLMRLYMKRVA
;
A
#
# COMPACT_ATOMS: atom_id res chain seq x y z
N ASP A 1 -8.23 32.84 12.13
CA ASP A 1 -6.91 33.31 11.69
C ASP A 1 -6.47 32.42 10.54
N PRO A 2 -6.36 32.93 9.31
CA PRO A 2 -5.99 32.13 8.13
C PRO A 2 -4.54 31.61 8.14
N SER A 3 -3.77 31.85 9.22
CA SER A 3 -2.38 31.43 9.37
C SER A 3 -2.17 30.13 10.16
N VAL A 4 -3.23 29.49 10.66
CA VAL A 4 -3.09 28.24 11.43
C VAL A 4 -3.03 27.06 10.45
N TYR A 5 -1.81 26.62 10.14
CA TYR A 5 -1.59 25.36 9.44
C TYR A 5 -2.08 24.19 10.30
N GLU A 6 -2.84 23.28 9.69
CA GLU A 6 -3.20 22.03 10.37
C GLU A 6 -1.92 21.30 10.79
N PRO A 7 -1.84 20.79 12.04
CA PRO A 7 -0.73 19.98 12.47
C PRO A 7 -0.48 18.82 11.50
N PRO A 8 0.77 18.61 11.06
CA PRO A 8 1.09 17.47 10.21
C PRO A 8 0.67 16.17 10.92
N GLY A 9 -0.12 15.36 10.22
CA GLY A 9 -0.52 14.04 10.71
C GLY A 9 -1.92 13.94 11.30
N ILE A 10 -2.81 14.93 11.19
CA ILE A 10 -4.24 14.76 11.53
C ILE A 10 -4.96 13.77 10.57
N ASP A 11 -4.35 13.46 9.43
CA ASP A 11 -4.88 12.59 8.38
C ASP A 11 -5.38 11.22 8.89
N HIS A 12 -4.80 10.68 9.96
CA HIS A 12 -5.25 9.41 10.53
C HIS A 12 -6.68 9.45 11.11
N LEU A 13 -7.21 10.65 11.39
CA LEU A 13 -8.55 10.86 11.92
C LEU A 13 -9.64 10.92 10.83
N PHE A 14 -9.30 10.83 9.54
CA PHE A 14 -10.30 10.86 8.49
C PHE A 14 -11.27 9.67 8.59
N PRO A 15 -12.59 9.92 8.71
CA PRO A 15 -13.58 8.87 8.79
C PRO A 15 -13.73 8.17 7.44
N ASP A 16 -13.86 6.86 7.45
CA ASP A 16 -14.23 6.11 6.25
C ASP A 16 -15.74 6.23 6.04
N ARG A 17 -16.13 6.90 4.96
CA ARG A 17 -17.53 6.98 4.55
C ARG A 17 -17.95 5.68 3.88
N ASP A 18 -19.19 5.26 4.14
CA ASP A 18 -19.81 4.10 3.50
C ASP A 18 -20.27 4.45 2.07
N VAL A 19 -19.29 4.68 1.20
CA VAL A 19 -19.46 4.92 -0.23
C VAL A 19 -18.47 4.06 -0.99
N PRO A 20 -18.80 3.60 -2.21
CA PRO A 20 -17.82 2.91 -3.05
C PRO A 20 -16.61 3.81 -3.33
N HIS A 21 -15.43 3.23 -3.21
CA HIS A 21 -14.17 3.91 -3.45
C HIS A 21 -13.39 3.23 -4.58
N THR A 22 -12.88 4.04 -5.50
CA THR A 22 -11.90 3.59 -6.49
C THR A 22 -10.60 3.25 -5.81
N VAL A 23 -10.23 1.97 -5.86
CA VAL A 23 -8.96 1.46 -5.39
C VAL A 23 -7.94 1.54 -6.52
N MET A 24 -6.81 2.15 -6.20
CA MET A 24 -5.70 2.44 -7.11
C MET A 24 -4.46 1.66 -6.69
N LEU A 25 -3.73 1.13 -7.66
CA LEU A 25 -2.34 0.74 -7.51
C LEU A 25 -1.48 1.99 -7.70
N VAL A 26 -0.78 2.37 -6.64
CA VAL A 26 0.21 3.44 -6.62
C VAL A 26 1.57 2.82 -6.87
N VAL A 27 2.29 3.29 -7.90
CA VAL A 27 3.65 2.84 -8.21
C VAL A 27 4.58 4.05 -8.17
N TRP A 28 5.59 3.99 -7.30
CA TRP A 28 6.66 4.98 -7.27
C TRP A 28 7.74 4.65 -8.29
N ASP A 29 8.43 5.69 -8.78
CA ASP A 29 9.57 5.57 -9.69
C ASP A 29 9.26 4.77 -10.96
N ILE A 30 8.02 4.84 -11.44
CA ILE A 30 7.56 4.06 -12.60
C ILE A 30 8.32 4.44 -13.89
N ASP A 31 8.78 5.68 -13.98
CA ASP A 31 9.54 6.21 -15.11
C ASP A 31 11.06 6.06 -14.93
N ASN A 32 11.52 5.49 -13.81
CA ASN A 32 12.93 5.20 -13.60
C ASN A 32 13.31 3.92 -14.38
N PRO A 33 14.14 4.03 -15.45
CA PRO A 33 14.52 2.88 -16.27
C PRO A 33 15.51 1.94 -15.56
N ASP A 34 16.26 2.45 -14.59
CA ASP A 34 17.26 1.68 -13.84
C ASP A 34 16.60 0.75 -12.80
N LEU A 35 15.34 1.02 -12.44
CA LEU A 35 14.56 0.19 -11.52
C LEU A 35 13.68 -0.81 -12.28
N ARG A 36 14.06 -2.09 -12.17
CA ARG A 36 13.24 -3.20 -12.66
C ARG A 36 11.84 -3.15 -11.99
N PRO A 37 10.76 -3.51 -12.70
CA PRO A 37 9.40 -3.44 -12.17
C PRO A 37 9.20 -4.10 -10.80
N LYS A 38 9.86 -5.24 -10.54
CA LYS A 38 9.78 -5.96 -9.26
C LYS A 38 10.46 -5.25 -8.08
N ASP A 39 11.38 -4.33 -8.36
CA ASP A 39 12.14 -3.59 -7.36
C ASP A 39 11.48 -2.24 -7.03
N ARG A 40 10.40 -1.87 -7.73
CA ARG A 40 9.65 -0.63 -7.53
C ARG A 40 8.80 -0.71 -6.27
N HIS A 41 8.67 0.40 -5.57
CA HIS A 41 7.74 0.51 -4.47
C HIS A 41 6.33 0.64 -5.01
N TRP A 42 5.39 -0.03 -4.34
CA TRP A 42 3.99 0.04 -4.69
C TRP A 42 3.12 0.01 -3.44
N ALA A 43 1.94 0.59 -3.59
CA ALA A 43 0.91 0.58 -2.57
C ALA A 43 -0.44 0.42 -3.22
N ILE A 44 -1.41 -0.03 -2.44
CA ILE A 44 -2.82 0.07 -2.79
C ILE A 44 -3.37 1.27 -2.04
N ALA A 45 -4.09 2.15 -2.72
CA ALA A 45 -4.64 3.36 -2.13
C ALA A 45 -6.05 3.64 -2.60
N TRP A 46 -6.85 4.29 -1.76
CA TRP A 46 -8.15 4.85 -2.13
C TRP A 46 -8.38 6.17 -1.41
N GLN A 47 -9.13 7.06 -2.03
CA GLN A 47 -9.42 8.36 -1.45
C GLN A 47 -10.51 8.25 -0.39
N VAL A 48 -10.23 8.75 0.82
CA VAL A 48 -11.19 8.76 1.95
C VAL A 48 -11.77 10.14 2.21
N GLY A 49 -11.17 11.18 1.63
CA GLY A 49 -11.65 12.54 1.78
C GLY A 49 -10.76 13.57 1.08
N VAL A 50 -10.93 14.82 1.48
CA VAL A 50 -10.16 15.97 1.05
C VAL A 50 -9.79 16.76 2.30
N ALA A 51 -8.52 17.13 2.44
CA ALA A 51 -8.01 17.92 3.55
C ALA A 51 -8.47 19.38 3.45
N SER A 52 -8.28 20.15 4.52
CA SER A 52 -8.66 21.57 4.59
C SER A 52 -8.01 22.43 3.50
N ASN A 53 -6.83 22.03 3.04
CA ASN A 53 -6.06 22.68 1.97
C ASN A 53 -6.50 22.27 0.55
N GLY A 54 -7.48 21.38 0.41
CA GLY A 54 -7.98 20.89 -0.87
C GLY A 54 -7.26 19.64 -1.42
N ASP A 55 -6.23 19.14 -0.73
CA ASP A 55 -5.51 17.96 -1.17
C ASP A 55 -6.29 16.67 -0.88
N PRO A 56 -6.24 15.65 -1.76
CA PRO A 56 -6.94 14.41 -1.51
C PRO A 56 -6.25 13.61 -0.39
N VAL A 57 -7.05 13.08 0.53
CA VAL A 57 -6.57 12.23 1.62
C VAL A 57 -6.78 10.78 1.24
N HIS A 58 -5.72 9.99 1.23
CA HIS A 58 -5.73 8.59 0.83
C HIS A 58 -5.51 7.66 2.02
N ARG A 59 -6.28 6.58 2.08
CA ARG A 59 -5.91 5.38 2.83
C ARG A 59 -4.93 4.58 1.98
N GLN A 60 -3.85 4.10 2.56
CA GLN A 60 -2.80 3.39 1.84
C GLN A 60 -2.38 2.12 2.56
N LEU A 61 -2.25 1.05 1.78
CA LEU A 61 -1.63 -0.22 2.13
C LEU A 61 -0.32 -0.31 1.36
N ALA A 62 0.77 0.09 1.99
CA ALA A 62 2.09 0.12 1.35
C ALA A 62 2.93 -1.09 1.76
N ILE A 63 3.51 -1.75 0.77
CA ILE A 63 4.63 -2.68 0.98
C ILE A 63 5.90 -1.89 0.72
N VAL A 64 6.62 -1.58 1.80
CA VAL A 64 7.84 -0.77 1.76
C VAL A 64 9.04 -1.70 1.80
N ARG A 65 10.04 -1.46 0.94
CA ARG A 65 11.32 -2.16 1.06
C ARG A 65 12.17 -1.42 2.08
N GLU A 66 12.36 -2.02 3.24
CA GLU A 66 13.24 -1.49 4.25
C GLU A 66 14.68 -1.90 3.96
N ARG A 67 15.50 -0.88 3.76
CA ARG A 67 16.96 -0.98 3.64
C ARG A 67 17.58 -0.36 4.88
N ASN A 68 18.42 -1.10 5.60
CA ASN A 68 19.18 -0.47 6.67
C ASN A 68 20.34 0.38 6.09
N ALA A 69 20.92 1.26 6.91
CA ALA A 69 22.07 2.07 6.51
C ALA A 69 23.44 1.36 6.62
N TYR A 70 23.51 0.15 7.21
CA TYR A 70 24.75 -0.47 7.69
C TYR A 70 24.92 -1.98 7.36
N GLY A 71 24.12 -2.60 6.49
CA GLY A 71 24.10 -4.06 6.31
C GLY A 71 22.82 -4.66 5.64
N PRO A 72 22.53 -5.97 5.86
CA PRO A 72 21.71 -6.75 4.93
C PRO A 72 20.22 -6.77 5.27
N LEU A 73 19.69 -5.78 6.01
CA LEU A 73 18.23 -5.66 6.13
C LEU A 73 17.75 -5.10 4.79
N ASP A 74 17.31 -5.99 3.92
CA ASP A 74 16.75 -5.69 2.62
C ASP A 74 15.49 -6.57 2.45
N HIS A 75 14.41 -6.12 3.07
CA HIS A 75 13.19 -6.91 3.15
C HIS A 75 11.95 -6.06 2.86
N LEU A 76 10.88 -6.72 2.43
CA LEU A 76 9.58 -6.09 2.29
C LEU A 76 8.88 -6.09 3.63
N ALA A 77 8.50 -4.90 4.08
CA ALA A 77 7.73 -4.66 5.29
C ALA A 77 6.36 -4.08 4.94
N ASN A 78 5.35 -4.54 5.65
CA ASN A 78 4.01 -3.98 5.59
C ASN A 78 3.74 -3.28 6.93
N TRP A 79 3.53 -1.97 6.88
CA TRP A 79 3.32 -1.15 8.07
C TRP A 79 1.85 -1.02 8.48
N GLY A 80 0.98 -1.83 7.88
CA GLY A 80 -0.46 -1.72 8.04
C GLY A 80 -1.04 -0.52 7.28
N PRO A 81 -2.36 -0.31 7.41
CA PRO A 81 -3.04 0.82 6.80
C PRO A 81 -2.57 2.15 7.38
N LYS A 82 -2.18 3.06 6.50
CA LYS A 82 -1.82 4.44 6.83
C LYS A 82 -2.70 5.40 6.07
N THR A 83 -3.22 6.42 6.74
CA THR A 83 -3.92 7.53 6.09
C THR A 83 -2.94 8.66 5.91
N LYS A 84 -2.86 9.20 4.70
CA LYS A 84 -1.99 10.34 4.41
C LYS A 84 -2.57 11.19 3.29
N THR A 85 -2.29 12.48 3.35
CA THR A 85 -2.50 13.41 2.24
C THR A 85 -1.66 12.96 1.04
N ALA A 86 -2.29 12.95 -0.14
CA ALA A 86 -1.66 12.51 -1.38
C ALA A 86 -0.47 13.41 -1.74
N GLN A 87 0.65 12.78 -2.07
CA GLN A 87 1.78 13.45 -2.70
C GLN A 87 1.54 13.57 -4.21
N PRO A 88 1.99 14.66 -4.85
CA PRO A 88 1.70 14.92 -6.27
C PRO A 88 2.40 13.98 -7.25
N ASP A 89 3.48 13.29 -6.85
CA ASP A 89 4.44 12.70 -7.80
C ASP A 89 4.30 11.19 -8.06
N PHE A 90 3.18 10.56 -7.69
CA PHE A 90 2.98 9.14 -7.95
C PHE A 90 1.96 8.85 -9.07
N LYS A 91 2.20 7.78 -9.84
CA LYS A 91 1.22 7.30 -10.81
C LYS A 91 0.23 6.36 -10.14
N CYS A 92 -1.05 6.67 -10.31
CA CYS A 92 -2.18 5.84 -9.89
C CYS A 92 -2.76 5.07 -11.07
N ILE A 93 -2.93 3.76 -10.90
CA ILE A 93 -3.60 2.89 -11.85
C ILE A 93 -4.86 2.34 -11.17
N PRO A 94 -6.09 2.65 -11.62
CA PRO A 94 -7.29 2.09 -11.03
C PRO A 94 -7.33 0.56 -11.22
N ILE A 95 -7.64 -0.17 -10.16
CA ILE A 95 -7.65 -1.64 -10.16
C ILE A 95 -8.99 -2.25 -9.74
N ALA A 96 -9.80 -1.55 -8.94
CA ALA A 96 -11.11 -2.02 -8.47
C ALA A 96 -11.95 -0.87 -7.90
N GLU A 97 -13.24 -1.13 -7.71
CA GLU A 97 -14.15 -0.34 -6.88
C GLU A 97 -14.51 -1.18 -5.66
N LEU A 98 -14.34 -0.66 -4.44
CA LEU A 98 -14.67 -1.39 -3.21
C LEU A 98 -15.70 -0.63 -2.37
N ASP A 99 -16.66 -1.35 -1.82
CA ASP A 99 -17.53 -0.84 -0.74
C ASP A 99 -16.79 -0.87 0.63
N LEU A 100 -17.42 -0.29 1.67
CA LEU A 100 -16.81 -0.21 2.99
C LEU A 100 -16.49 -1.59 3.61
N PRO A 101 -17.38 -2.60 3.57
CA PRO A 101 -17.04 -3.95 4.03
C PRO A 101 -15.83 -4.56 3.32
N GLN A 102 -15.74 -4.42 2.00
CA GLN A 102 -14.62 -4.92 1.21
C GLN A 102 -13.31 -4.18 1.51
N GLY A 103 -13.39 -2.85 1.70
CA GLY A 103 -12.26 -2.03 2.14
C GLY A 103 -11.74 -2.46 3.51
N LYS A 104 -12.63 -2.64 4.49
CA LYS A 104 -12.27 -3.12 5.84
C LYS A 104 -11.69 -4.54 5.81
N TRP A 105 -12.21 -5.41 4.96
CA TRP A 105 -11.63 -6.73 4.74
C TRP A 105 -10.18 -6.63 4.20
N LEU A 106 -9.95 -5.75 3.23
CA LEU A 106 -8.61 -5.53 2.66
C LEU A 106 -7.63 -4.99 3.71
N GLU A 107 -8.06 -4.04 4.54
CA GLU A 107 -7.28 -3.56 5.69
C GLU A 107 -6.95 -4.69 6.67
N GLY A 108 -7.93 -5.53 7.00
CA GLY A 108 -7.74 -6.70 7.86
C GLY A 108 -6.68 -7.67 7.32
N VAL A 109 -6.69 -7.93 6.00
CA VAL A 109 -5.64 -8.74 5.35
C VAL A 109 -4.28 -8.09 5.49
N ALA A 110 -4.18 -6.76 5.34
CA ALA A 110 -2.91 -6.05 5.48
C ALA A 110 -2.38 -6.07 6.92
N VAL A 111 -3.24 -5.92 7.93
CA VAL A 111 -2.84 -6.02 9.35
C VAL A 111 -2.33 -7.41 9.67
N MET A 112 -3.03 -8.45 9.21
CA MET A 112 -2.61 -9.85 9.39
C MET A 112 -1.27 -10.17 8.69
N ALA A 113 -0.97 -9.47 7.60
CA ALA A 113 0.27 -9.62 6.84
C ALA A 113 1.44 -8.78 7.39
N GLY A 114 1.25 -7.98 8.45
CA GLY A 114 2.27 -7.10 9.06
C GLY A 114 3.43 -7.81 9.79
N GLY A 115 3.68 -9.09 9.51
CA GLY A 115 4.85 -9.82 9.98
C GLY A 115 5.96 -9.84 8.92
N ILE A 116 7.23 -9.92 9.35
CA ILE A 116 8.42 -9.95 8.49
C ILE A 116 8.26 -10.94 7.33
N VAL A 117 8.10 -10.45 6.10
CA VAL A 117 8.07 -11.29 4.89
C VAL A 117 9.52 -11.56 4.46
N ARG A 118 10.10 -12.66 4.92
CA ARG A 118 11.41 -13.13 4.43
C ARG A 118 11.25 -13.76 3.05
N ILE A 119 11.68 -13.05 2.01
CA ILE A 119 11.83 -13.63 0.67
C ILE A 119 13.18 -14.35 0.63
N GLY A 120 13.15 -15.66 0.82
CA GLY A 120 14.32 -16.52 0.56
C GLY A 120 14.56 -17.54 1.66
N SER A 121 13.97 -18.73 1.47
CA SER A 121 14.52 -20.06 1.79
C SER A 121 13.36 -21.03 1.93
N CYS A 122 13.11 -21.84 0.91
CA CYS A 122 12.42 -23.11 1.07
C CYS A 122 13.47 -24.18 0.78
N PRO A 123 13.79 -25.04 1.77
CA PRO A 123 13.41 -26.42 1.56
C PRO A 123 12.86 -27.07 2.84
N SER A 124 11.66 -27.63 2.72
CA SER A 124 11.07 -28.74 3.50
C SER A 124 11.07 -28.65 5.04
N LEU A 125 9.87 -28.92 5.59
CA LEU A 125 9.54 -29.16 7.01
C LEU A 125 9.24 -27.90 7.82
N PHE A 126 8.00 -27.45 7.73
CA PHE A 126 7.07 -27.35 8.87
C PHE A 126 5.73 -26.82 8.32
N ARG A 127 4.70 -27.67 8.30
CA ARG A 127 3.31 -27.21 8.26
C ARG A 127 2.93 -26.92 9.72
N PRO A 128 2.37 -25.74 9.99
CA PRO A 128 0.92 -25.63 9.91
C PRO A 128 0.49 -24.43 9.06
N SER A 129 -0.36 -24.71 8.07
CA SER A 129 -1.34 -23.83 7.44
C SER A 129 -1.21 -22.31 7.62
N VAL A 130 -0.10 -21.70 7.22
CA VAL A 130 -0.05 -20.26 6.94
C VAL A 130 -0.38 -20.09 5.47
N MET A 131 -1.65 -19.74 5.24
CA MET A 131 -2.19 -19.39 3.94
C MET A 131 -1.45 -18.13 3.48
N THR A 132 -0.33 -18.31 2.77
CA THR A 132 0.39 -17.23 2.06
C THR A 132 -0.65 -16.43 1.29
N SER A 133 -0.86 -15.15 1.62
CA SER A 133 -2.03 -14.39 1.18
C SER A 133 -2.14 -14.38 -0.35
N SER A 134 -3.04 -15.24 -0.84
CA SER A 134 -3.33 -15.48 -2.25
C SER A 134 -3.66 -14.19 -2.99
N ALA A 135 -4.29 -13.21 -2.33
CA ALA A 135 -4.70 -11.94 -2.92
C ALA A 135 -3.52 -11.07 -3.39
N THR A 136 -2.48 -10.89 -2.57
CA THR A 136 -1.31 -10.04 -2.88
C THR A 136 -0.47 -10.62 -4.02
N ASN A 137 -0.26 -11.95 -3.99
CA ASN A 137 0.41 -12.66 -5.08
C ASN A 137 -0.42 -12.67 -6.37
N LYS A 138 -1.75 -12.72 -6.27
CA LYS A 138 -2.67 -12.67 -7.42
C LYS A 138 -2.70 -11.27 -8.05
N LEU A 139 -2.69 -10.21 -7.25
CA LEU A 139 -2.58 -8.82 -7.73
C LEU A 139 -1.23 -8.54 -8.37
N MET A 140 -0.12 -9.02 -7.78
CA MET A 140 1.21 -8.89 -8.37
C MET A 140 1.34 -9.70 -9.68
N ARG A 141 0.73 -10.89 -9.76
CA ARG A 141 0.61 -11.64 -11.03
C ARG A 141 -0.25 -10.91 -12.06
N LEU A 142 -1.32 -10.22 -11.64
CA LEU A 142 -2.16 -9.42 -12.54
C LEU A 142 -1.37 -8.24 -13.11
N TYR A 143 -0.61 -7.52 -12.27
CA TYR A 143 0.26 -6.42 -12.69
C TYR A 143 1.34 -6.91 -13.65
N MET A 144 2.07 -7.97 -13.29
CA MET A 144 3.14 -8.54 -14.14
C MET A 144 2.61 -9.04 -15.50
N LYS A 145 1.36 -9.48 -15.59
CA LYS A 145 0.72 -9.86 -16.87
C LYS A 145 0.29 -8.67 -17.74
N ARG A 146 0.13 -7.48 -17.15
CA ARG A 146 -0.38 -6.29 -17.84
C ARG A 146 0.75 -5.34 -18.28
N VAL A 147 1.95 -5.55 -17.77
CA VAL A 147 3.16 -4.74 -18.03
C VAL A 147 4.21 -5.51 -18.88
N ALA A 148 3.94 -6.77 -19.21
CA ALA A 148 4.74 -7.58 -20.13
C ALA A 148 4.24 -7.46 -21.58
#